data_AF-A0A5B1B7T6-F1
#
_entry.id   AF-A0A5B1B7T6-F1
#
_cell.length_a   1.000
_cell.length_b   1.000
_cell.length_c   1.000
_cell.angle_alpha   90.00
_cell.angle_beta   90.00
_cell.angle_gamma   90.00
#
_symmetry.space_group_name_H-M   'P 1'
#
loop_
_entity.id
_entity.type
_entity.pdbx_description
1 polymer ?
#
loop_
_entity_poly.entity_id
_entity_poly.type
_entity_poly.pdbx_seq_one_letter_code
_entity_poly.pdbx_strand_id
1 'polypeptide(L)' 'MTNIYSRKEFINFLKVILDEYQKHPERWENHKMEDFLEAMIRYSDDVQQYYKNTNQEINADEAQWKVFADIIKGASIYE' A
#
# COMPACT_ATOMS: atom_id res chain seq x y z
N MET A 1 5.85 -9.23 9.33
CA MET A 1 5.40 -8.74 8.01
C MET A 1 6.04 -9.60 6.95
N THR A 2 5.28 -10.03 5.96
CA THR A 2 5.81 -10.81 4.82
C THR A 2 6.53 -9.85 3.90
N ASN A 3 7.82 -10.06 3.65
CA ASN A 3 8.54 -9.24 2.67
C ASN A 3 8.00 -9.54 1.27
N ILE A 4 7.77 -8.50 0.47
CA ILE A 4 7.22 -8.59 -0.89
C ILE A 4 8.36 -8.30 -1.86
N TYR A 5 8.78 -9.29 -2.65
CA TYR A 5 9.92 -9.16 -3.56
C TYR A 5 9.54 -9.32 -5.04
N SER A 6 8.32 -9.76 -5.31
CA SER A 6 7.84 -10.03 -6.66
C SER A 6 6.45 -9.45 -6.92
N ARG A 7 6.16 -9.19 -8.20
CA ARG A 7 4.82 -8.79 -8.65
C ARG A 7 3.75 -9.79 -8.23
N LYS A 8 4.05 -11.09 -8.20
CA LYS A 8 3.10 -12.13 -7.81
C LYS A 8 2.75 -12.06 -6.31
N GLU A 9 3.75 -11.82 -5.47
CA GLU A 9 3.54 -11.60 -4.03
C GLU A 9 2.75 -10.31 -3.78
N PHE A 10 3.03 -9.24 -4.53
CA PHE A 10 2.24 -8.01 -4.45
C PHE A 10 0.78 -8.23 -4.85
N ILE A 11 0.50 -8.99 -5.91
CA ILE A 11 -0.88 -9.36 -6.29
C ILE A 11 -1.56 -10.16 -5.17
N ASN A 12 -0.86 -11.10 -4.54
CA ASN A 12 -1.42 -11.86 -3.42
C ASN A 12 -1.70 -10.96 -2.22
N PHE A 13 -0.82 -10.02 -1.91
CA PHE A 13 -1.03 -9.00 -0.88
C PHE A 13 -2.28 -8.16 -1.17
N LEU A 14 -2.47 -7.67 -2.41
CA LEU A 14 -3.68 -6.93 -2.79
C LEU A 14 -4.97 -7.75 -2.63
N LYS A 15 -4.93 -9.05 -2.94
CA LYS A 15 -6.08 -9.95 -2.74
C LYS A 15 -6.44 -10.12 -1.26
N VAL A 16 -5.43 -10.22 -0.39
CA VAL A 16 -5.64 -10.30 1.06
C VAL A 16 -6.29 -9.02 1.57
N ILE A 17 -5.77 -7.86 1.17
CA ILE A 17 -6.35 -6.57 1.54
C ILE A 17 -7.80 -6.43 1.05
N LEU A 18 -8.09 -6.82 -0.20
CA LEU A 18 -9.45 -6.76 -0.74
C LEU A 18 -10.41 -7.67 0.05
N ASP A 19 -9.99 -8.89 0.37
CA ASP A 19 -10.79 -9.84 1.16
C ASP A 19 -11.05 -9.32 2.58
N GLU A 20 -10.05 -8.70 3.22
CA GLU A 20 -10.21 -8.07 4.54
C GLU A 20 -11.21 -6.91 4.50
N TYR A 21 -11.12 -6.04 3.49
CA TYR A 21 -12.07 -4.94 3.31
C TYR A 21 -13.49 -5.43 3.03
N GLN A 22 -13.65 -6.49 2.23
CA GLN A 22 -14.96 -7.06 1.91
C GLN A 22 -15.63 -7.73 3.12
N LYS A 23 -14.84 -8.41 3.97
CA LYS A 23 -15.35 -9.11 5.15
C LYS A 23 -15.60 -8.19 6.34
N HIS A 24 -14.74 -7.18 6.51
CA HIS A 24 -14.72 -6.30 7.67
C HIS A 24 -14.54 -4.83 7.27
N PRO A 25 -15.43 -4.27 6.42
CA PRO A 25 -15.30 -2.89 5.98
C PRO A 25 -15.30 -1.93 7.16
N GLU A 26 -16.02 -2.24 8.25
CA GLU A 26 -16.11 -1.44 9.48
C GLU A 26 -14.77 -1.24 10.21
N ARG A 27 -13.75 -2.06 9.92
CA ARG A 27 -12.42 -1.93 10.53
C ARG A 27 -11.52 -0.93 9.81
N TRP A 28 -11.92 -0.47 8.63
CA TRP A 28 -11.12 0.42 7.80
C TRP A 28 -11.51 1.87 8.04
N GLU A 29 -10.71 2.65 8.77
CA GLU A 29 -11.05 4.06 9.05
C GLU A 29 -11.31 4.90 7.79
N ASN A 30 -10.59 4.60 6.70
CA ASN A 30 -10.69 5.32 5.42
C ASN A 30 -11.64 4.60 4.45
N HIS A 31 -12.96 4.72 4.66
CA HIS A 31 -13.96 4.03 3.83
C HIS A 31 -14.24 4.71 2.48
N LYS A 32 -13.86 5.99 2.31
CA LYS A 32 -13.97 6.68 1.01
C LYS A 32 -12.64 6.66 0.29
N MET A 33 -12.70 6.59 -1.05
CA MET A 33 -11.49 6.60 -1.88
C MET A 33 -10.64 7.86 -1.64
N GLU A 34 -11.26 9.03 -1.48
CA GLU A 34 -10.57 10.29 -1.18
C GLU A 34 -9.78 10.20 0.14
N ASP A 35 -10.44 9.79 1.23
CA ASP A 35 -9.82 9.61 2.55
C ASP A 35 -8.65 8.60 2.48
N PHE A 36 -8.83 7.52 1.72
CA PHE A 36 -7.80 6.50 1.54
C PHE A 36 -6.58 7.05 0.78
N LEU A 37 -6.79 7.80 -0.30
CA LEU A 37 -5.71 8.42 -1.06
C LEU A 37 -4.97 9.48 -0.23
N GLU A 38 -5.67 10.28 0.56
CA GLU A 38 -5.03 11.22 1.48
C GLU A 38 -4.19 10.51 2.55
N ALA A 39 -4.70 9.42 3.12
CA ALA A 39 -3.97 8.61 4.07
C ALA A 39 -2.73 7.97 3.43
N MET A 40 -2.83 7.49 2.18
CA MET A 40 -1.70 6.98 1.43
C MET A 40 -0.63 8.05 1.20
N ILE A 41 -1.01 9.29 0.88
CA ILE A 41 -0.06 10.41 0.70
C ILE A 41 0.71 10.64 1.99
N ARG A 42 -0.01 10.83 3.12
CA ARG A 42 0.61 11.07 4.43
C ARG A 42 1.54 9.93 4.84
N TYR A 43 1.06 8.68 4.74
CA TYR A 43 1.85 7.53 5.17
C TYR A 43 3.06 7.25 4.26
N SER A 44 2.98 7.57 2.96
CA SER A 44 4.14 7.41 2.06
C SER A 44 5.29 8.35 2.45
N ASP A 45 4.99 9.55 2.95
CA ASP A 45 5.99 10.48 3.48
C ASP A 45 6.60 9.96 4.80
N ASP A 46 5.76 9.36 5.66
CA ASP A 46 6.15 8.89 6.99
C ASP A 46 6.74 7.47 7.06
N VAL A 47 6.59 6.65 6.01
CA VAL A 47 6.90 5.20 6.08
C VAL A 47 8.38 4.93 6.39
N GLN A 48 9.29 5.79 5.94
CA GLN A 48 10.70 5.66 6.28
C GLN A 48 10.93 5.84 7.80
N GLN A 49 10.17 6.74 8.44
CA GLN A 49 10.23 6.95 9.88
C GLN A 49 9.65 5.75 10.64
N TYR A 50 8.60 5.12 10.11
CA TYR A 50 8.09 3.85 10.65
C TYR A 50 9.17 2.75 10.67
N TYR A 51 9.91 2.57 9.58
CA TYR A 51 11.00 1.59 9.53
C TYR A 51 12.11 1.91 10.54
N LYS A 52 12.51 3.18 10.66
CA LYS A 52 13.48 3.62 11.67
C LYS A 52 12.98 3.33 13.10
N ASN A 53 11.74 3.69 13.41
CA ASN A 53 11.15 3.52 14.74
C ASN A 53 10.98 2.06 15.16
N THR A 54 10.86 1.16 14.17
CA THR A 54 10.68 -0.28 14.39
C THR A 54 11.97 -1.09 14.15
N ASN A 55 13.12 -0.42 14.02
CA ASN A 55 14.43 -1.03 13.78
C ASN A 55 14.46 -1.98 12.58
N GLN A 56 13.76 -1.61 11.51
CA GLN A 56 13.80 -2.33 10.23
C GLN A 56 14.89 -1.71 9.35
N GLU A 57 15.81 -2.54 8.85
CA GLU A 57 16.85 -2.13 7.90
C GLU A 57 16.28 -2.06 6.47
N ILE A 58 15.24 -1.22 6.28
CA ILE A 58 14.56 -1.02 5.00
C ILE A 58 14.71 0.44 4.58
N ASN A 59 15.20 0.63 3.35
CA ASN A 59 15.22 1.92 2.68
C ASN A 59 13.97 2.07 1.81
N ALA A 60 13.07 2.99 2.17
CA ALA A 60 11.85 3.25 1.43
C ALA A 60 12.14 3.79 0.01
N ASP A 61 13.27 4.48 -0.20
CA ASP A 61 13.62 5.06 -1.49
C ASP A 61 14.10 4.03 -2.53
N GLU A 62 14.42 2.80 -2.12
CA GLU A 62 14.87 1.72 -3.02
C GLU A 62 13.72 1.01 -3.74
N ALA A 63 12.47 1.33 -3.44
CA ALA A 63 11.34 0.78 -4.15
C ALA A 63 11.32 1.22 -5.63
N GLN A 64 10.81 0.35 -6.51
CA GLN A 64 10.49 0.74 -7.89
C GLN A 64 9.19 1.57 -7.90
N TRP A 65 9.18 2.75 -7.27
CA TRP A 65 8.01 3.62 -7.06
C TRP A 65 7.20 3.87 -8.33
N LYS A 66 7.89 3.98 -9.47
CA LYS A 66 7.24 4.10 -10.78
C LYS A 66 6.26 2.96 -11.08
N VAL A 67 6.60 1.72 -10.72
CA VAL A 67 5.71 0.56 -10.96
C VAL A 67 4.42 0.69 -10.14
N PHE A 68 4.50 1.12 -8.89
CA PHE A 68 3.32 1.37 -8.07
C PHE A 68 2.45 2.51 -8.63
N ALA A 69 3.09 3.60 -9.07
CA ALA A 69 2.39 4.71 -9.71
C ALA A 69 1.68 4.29 -11.00
N ASP A 70 2.35 3.49 -11.85
CA ASP A 70 1.76 2.96 -13.09
C ASP A 70 0.55 2.05 -12.80
N ILE A 71 0.63 1.21 -11.75
CA ILE A 71 -0.48 0.34 -11.33
C ILE A 71 -1.67 1.15 -10.84
N ILE A 72 -1.46 2.11 -9.93
CA ILE A 72 -2.53 2.96 -9.39
C ILE A 72 -3.18 3.76 -10.52
N LYS A 73 -2.37 4.34 -11.40
CA LYS A 73 -2.87 5.11 -12.54
C LYS A 73 -3.66 4.23 -13.51
N GLY A 74 -3.16 3.03 -13.82
CA GLY A 74 -3.85 2.05 -14.65
C GLY A 74 -5.22 1.68 -14.08
N ALA A 75 -5.27 1.32 -12.80
CA ALA A 75 -6.49 0.97 -12.08
C ALA A 75 -7.49 2.14 -11.94
N SER A 76 -7.03 3.39 -12.02
CA SER A 76 -7.94 4.55 -11.95
C SER A 76 -8.63 4.90 -13.28
N ILE A 77 -8.17 4.34 -14.40
CA ILE A 77 -8.64 4.70 -15.75
C ILE A 77 -9.22 3.50 -16.51
N TYR A 78 -8.58 2.34 -16.41
CA TYR A 78 -8.80 1.24 -17.37
C TYR A 78 -9.49 0.01 -16.79
N GLU A 79 -9.34 -0.27 -15.49
CA GLU A 79 -9.88 -1.44 -14.78
C GLU A 79 -10.86 -1.00 -13.70
#